data_AF-A0A7D5GN61-F1
#
_entry.id   AF-A0A7D5GN61-F1
#
_cell.length_a   1.000
_cell.length_b   1.000
_cell.length_c   1.000
_cell.angle_alpha   90.00
_cell.angle_beta   90.00
_cell.angle_gamma   90.00
#
_symmetry.space_group_name_H-M   'P 1'
#
loop_
_entity.id
_entity.type
_entity.pdbx_description
1 polymer ?
#
loop_
_entity_poly.entity_id
_entity_poly.type
_entity_poly.pdbx_seq_one_letter_code
_entity_poly.pdbx_strand_id
1 'polypeptide(L)'
;MRGRIDQKTLEEQLPAILREQFQLDGLPRDHAPSWEYITANTRYSAEGLNNRSKELYGQTLLEFLREQGFGVRNTGRWPTDDEETIQSLEYYVNSAQDRRGWKENTIDSVRSVINKVYEAIREEGLDIELLDLGVYSSNDERVENIQYTITVIEYMDRDLADSTMGNYPRYFEEYYNIVKNKYQVSFNPVTEALDEFEWYRSESDPQPVTEPQLNDLWNALTVLEECPIGDYELERWRLWMKVLLVFLIAVGPRSSEVEQIDVRSQLHFGDDPYVHFDERKNQRRNEGPSKVPIMMDTTLLELYVDYINSVDGNGKLLPSSQSASGSRRASTLNDWLEELCKIADVRLDDGSFPTIQNFRQFWKTLYKRALHENREEIKFVSEEGGTKTPSVDEKNYLDNVENREHVRELGRQYFNGILDLGKTPAVLQAELDQESHLGGQSRIQDYDTHA
;
A
#
# COMPACT_ATOMS: atom_id res chain seq x y z
N MET A 1 -53.69 30.04 -11.76
CA MET A 1 -53.46 30.57 -10.39
C MET A 1 -52.01 30.25 -10.02
N ARG A 2 -51.10 31.23 -10.01
CA ARG A 2 -49.74 31.04 -9.48
C ARG A 2 -49.85 31.01 -7.95
N GLY A 3 -49.57 29.87 -7.34
CA GLY A 3 -49.58 29.72 -5.88
C GLY A 3 -48.60 30.70 -5.25
N ARG A 4 -49.04 31.38 -4.18
CA ARG A 4 -48.20 32.28 -3.40
C ARG A 4 -47.08 31.45 -2.76
N ILE A 5 -45.83 31.78 -3.06
CA ILE A 5 -44.66 31.13 -2.43
C ILE A 5 -44.58 31.64 -0.99
N ASP A 6 -44.83 30.76 -0.03
CA ASP A 6 -44.77 31.02 1.40
C ASP A 6 -43.66 30.18 2.07
N GLN A 7 -43.49 30.35 3.38
CA GLN A 7 -42.50 29.62 4.18
C GLN A 7 -42.64 28.10 4.02
N LYS A 8 -43.87 27.59 4.10
CA LYS A 8 -44.19 26.17 3.90
C LYS A 8 -43.79 25.67 2.52
N THR A 9 -43.93 26.51 1.49
CA THR A 9 -43.50 26.17 0.13
C THR A 9 -41.99 25.92 0.07
N LEU A 10 -41.19 26.74 0.75
CA LEU A 10 -39.73 26.63 0.73
C LEU A 10 -39.22 25.52 1.67
N GLU A 11 -39.74 25.42 2.88
CA GLU A 11 -39.25 24.48 3.91
C GLU A 11 -39.72 23.04 3.69
N GLU A 12 -40.94 22.84 3.18
CA GLU A 12 -41.53 21.49 3.10
C GLU A 12 -41.79 21.04 1.67
N GLN A 13 -42.49 21.87 0.87
CA GLN A 13 -43.00 21.42 -0.43
C GLN A 13 -41.88 21.30 -1.47
N LEU A 14 -41.00 22.30 -1.56
CA LEU A 14 -39.94 22.34 -2.55
C LEU A 14 -38.92 21.19 -2.34
N PRO A 15 -38.39 20.93 -1.12
CA PRO A 15 -37.52 19.77 -0.88
C PRO A 15 -38.16 18.43 -1.22
N ALA A 16 -39.45 18.24 -0.89
CA ALA A 16 -40.16 17.01 -1.19
C ALA A 16 -40.28 16.79 -2.71
N ILE A 17 -40.68 17.83 -3.45
CA ILE A 17 -40.80 17.78 -4.92
C ILE A 17 -39.45 17.47 -5.57
N LEU A 18 -38.37 18.12 -5.12
CA LEU A 18 -37.04 17.92 -5.70
C LEU A 18 -36.53 16.50 -5.46
N ARG A 19 -36.72 15.94 -4.26
CA ARG A 19 -36.31 14.57 -3.93
C ARG A 19 -37.08 13.52 -4.72
N GLU A 20 -38.39 13.73 -4.90
CA GLU A 20 -39.23 12.87 -5.74
C GLU A 20 -38.77 12.92 -7.21
N GLN A 21 -38.48 14.11 -7.73
CA GLN A 21 -37.99 14.24 -9.10
C GLN A 21 -36.59 13.64 -9.29
N PHE A 22 -35.68 13.81 -8.34
CA PHE A 22 -34.36 13.19 -8.40
C PHE A 22 -34.45 11.67 -8.46
N GLN A 23 -35.36 11.07 -7.68
CA GLN A 23 -35.61 9.64 -7.75
C GLN A 23 -36.11 9.21 -9.14
N LEU A 24 -37.00 9.98 -9.77
CA LEU A 24 -37.48 9.70 -11.13
C LEU A 24 -36.37 9.84 -12.19
N ASP A 25 -35.45 10.78 -11.99
CA ASP A 25 -34.38 11.09 -12.93
C ASP A 25 -33.08 10.30 -12.66
N GLY A 26 -33.08 9.40 -11.66
CA GLY A 26 -31.89 8.63 -11.26
C GLY A 26 -30.76 9.48 -10.67
N LEU A 27 -31.10 10.64 -10.10
CA LEU A 27 -30.16 11.54 -9.44
C LEU A 27 -30.10 11.27 -7.92
N PRO A 28 -28.94 11.48 -7.27
CA PRO A 28 -28.83 11.39 -5.82
C PRO A 28 -29.85 12.26 -5.09
N ARG A 29 -30.36 11.80 -3.94
CA ARG A 29 -31.38 12.51 -3.15
C ARG A 29 -30.92 13.89 -2.65
N ASP A 30 -29.61 14.07 -2.53
CA ASP A 30 -28.88 15.27 -2.14
C ASP A 30 -28.30 16.04 -3.34
N HIS A 31 -28.68 15.71 -4.58
CA HIS A 31 -28.16 16.37 -5.77
C HIS A 31 -28.34 17.91 -5.71
N ALA A 32 -27.36 18.67 -6.19
CA ALA A 32 -27.45 20.14 -6.27
C ALA A 32 -28.35 20.55 -7.45
N PRO A 33 -29.60 21.02 -7.24
CA PRO A 33 -30.46 21.36 -8.37
C PRO A 33 -29.97 22.65 -9.04
N SER A 34 -29.87 22.65 -10.37
CA SER A 34 -29.61 23.88 -11.13
C SER A 34 -30.86 24.76 -11.21
N TRP A 35 -30.69 26.05 -11.52
CA TRP A 35 -31.83 26.97 -11.73
C TRP A 35 -32.75 26.51 -12.87
N GLU A 36 -32.15 25.96 -13.93
CA GLU A 36 -32.87 25.38 -15.06
C GLU A 36 -33.67 24.15 -14.61
N TYR A 37 -33.05 23.28 -13.82
CA TYR A 37 -33.70 22.08 -13.29
C TYR A 37 -34.92 22.42 -12.41
N ILE A 38 -34.77 23.36 -11.46
CA ILE A 38 -35.89 23.79 -10.60
C ILE A 38 -37.04 24.36 -11.44
N THR A 39 -36.70 25.15 -12.47
CA THR A 39 -37.71 25.81 -13.31
C THR A 39 -38.40 24.81 -14.25
N ALA A 40 -37.69 23.80 -14.72
CA ALA A 40 -38.22 22.76 -15.60
C ALA A 40 -39.09 21.74 -14.85
N ASN A 41 -38.69 21.39 -13.63
CA ASN A 41 -39.25 20.24 -12.91
C ASN A 41 -40.13 20.60 -11.71
N THR A 42 -40.33 21.89 -11.44
CA THR A 42 -41.27 22.34 -10.40
C THR A 42 -42.30 23.29 -10.97
N ARG A 43 -43.43 23.45 -10.27
CA ARG A 43 -44.45 24.45 -10.63
C ARG A 43 -44.04 25.90 -10.39
N TYR A 44 -42.82 26.13 -9.90
CA TYR A 44 -42.30 27.44 -9.50
C TYR A 44 -41.10 27.80 -10.38
N SER A 45 -40.90 29.10 -10.65
CA SER A 45 -39.64 29.55 -11.25
C SER A 45 -38.55 29.62 -10.18
N ALA A 46 -37.33 29.22 -10.54
CA ALA A 46 -36.17 29.35 -9.64
C ALA A 46 -35.97 30.81 -9.18
N GLU A 47 -36.19 31.77 -10.08
CA GLU A 47 -36.13 33.20 -9.77
C GLU A 47 -37.17 33.62 -8.72
N GLY A 48 -38.41 33.13 -8.84
CA GLY A 48 -39.49 33.45 -7.91
C GLY A 48 -39.23 32.88 -6.51
N LEU A 49 -38.74 31.64 -6.45
CA LEU A 49 -38.32 30.99 -5.20
C LEU A 49 -37.13 31.71 -4.57
N ASN A 50 -36.14 32.14 -5.36
CA ASN A 50 -34.97 32.87 -4.89
C ASN A 50 -35.29 34.25 -4.32
N ASN A 51 -36.15 35.00 -4.99
CA ASN A 51 -36.59 36.30 -4.48
C ASN A 51 -37.32 36.14 -3.14
N ARG A 52 -38.14 35.10 -3.01
CA ARG A 52 -38.86 34.83 -1.77
C ARG A 52 -37.94 34.33 -0.65
N SER A 53 -36.97 33.48 -0.96
CA SER A 53 -35.95 33.01 -0.03
C SER A 53 -35.14 34.19 0.53
N LYS A 54 -34.73 35.14 -0.32
CA LYS A 54 -34.05 36.37 0.12
C LYS A 54 -34.93 37.24 1.02
N GLU A 55 -36.22 37.35 0.72
CA GLU A 55 -37.15 38.15 1.53
C GLU A 55 -37.38 37.54 2.92
N LEU A 56 -37.50 36.21 3.02
CA LEU A 56 -37.81 35.51 4.27
C LEU A 56 -36.58 35.23 5.13
N TYR A 57 -35.45 34.88 4.51
CA TYR A 57 -34.28 34.34 5.20
C TYR A 57 -32.99 35.14 4.94
N GLY A 58 -33.03 36.16 4.08
CA GLY A 58 -31.85 36.97 3.74
C GLY A 58 -30.80 36.25 2.89
N GLN A 59 -31.09 35.06 2.38
CA GLN A 59 -30.16 34.22 1.61
C GLN A 59 -30.75 33.79 0.26
N THR A 60 -29.89 33.31 -0.64
CA THR A 60 -30.30 32.80 -1.95
C THR A 60 -31.01 31.45 -1.83
N LEU A 61 -31.80 31.09 -2.84
CA LEU A 61 -32.48 29.79 -2.88
C LEU A 61 -31.52 28.61 -2.76
N LEU A 62 -30.36 28.68 -3.44
CA LEU A 62 -29.40 27.59 -3.43
C LEU A 62 -28.67 27.48 -2.09
N GLU A 63 -28.43 28.59 -1.38
CA GLU A 63 -27.91 28.57 -0.01
C GLU A 63 -28.93 27.93 0.93
N PHE A 64 -30.20 28.35 0.85
CA PHE A 64 -31.28 27.76 1.62
C PHE A 64 -31.45 26.25 1.34
N LEU A 65 -31.42 25.83 0.06
CA LEU A 65 -31.48 24.41 -0.30
C LEU A 65 -30.25 23.64 0.18
N ARG A 66 -29.07 24.26 0.22
CA ARG A 66 -27.87 23.65 0.78
C ARG A 66 -28.00 23.37 2.27
N GLU A 67 -28.61 24.27 3.05
CA GLU A 67 -28.95 24.01 4.46
C GLU A 67 -29.96 22.87 4.63
N GLN A 68 -30.76 22.58 3.61
CA GLN A 68 -31.69 21.45 3.56
C GLN A 68 -31.06 20.16 2.97
N GLY A 69 -29.73 20.15 2.80
CA GLY A 69 -28.96 18.99 2.34
C GLY A 69 -28.79 18.87 0.82
N PHE A 70 -29.19 19.86 0.02
CA PHE A 70 -29.04 19.81 -1.44
C PHE A 70 -27.68 20.36 -1.90
N GLY A 71 -26.94 19.56 -2.67
CA GLY A 71 -25.66 19.95 -3.23
C GLY A 71 -24.54 20.11 -2.23
N VAL A 72 -24.75 19.62 -1.00
CA VAL A 72 -23.67 19.40 -0.05
C VAL A 72 -22.95 18.13 -0.51
N ARG A 73 -21.88 18.29 -1.29
CA ARG A 73 -20.86 17.23 -1.30
C ARG A 73 -20.32 17.19 0.12
N ASN A 74 -20.47 16.06 0.79
CA ASN A 74 -20.03 15.85 2.16
C ASN A 74 -18.64 16.49 2.36
N THR A 75 -18.61 17.63 3.04
CA THR A 75 -17.38 18.37 3.37
C THR A 75 -16.83 17.96 4.72
N GLY A 76 -17.47 16.97 5.37
CA GLY A 76 -16.98 16.30 6.55
C GLY A 76 -15.82 15.35 6.24
N ARG A 77 -15.09 14.97 7.30
CA ARG A 77 -14.01 13.98 7.25
C ARG A 77 -14.49 12.57 6.84
N TRP A 78 -15.79 12.31 6.98
CA TRP A 78 -16.41 10.99 6.84
C TRP A 78 -17.53 11.03 5.79
N PRO A 79 -17.88 9.90 5.16
CA PRO A 79 -18.85 9.83 4.06
C PRO A 79 -20.33 9.81 4.50
N THR A 80 -20.63 9.98 5.78
CA THR A 80 -21.99 10.11 6.35
C THR A 80 -22.17 11.49 7.01
N ASP A 81 -23.43 11.91 7.16
CA ASP A 81 -23.84 13.07 7.95
C ASP A 81 -24.50 12.66 9.29
N ASP A 82 -24.61 11.35 9.57
CA ASP A 82 -25.14 10.84 10.84
C ASP A 82 -24.18 11.17 12.00
N GLU A 83 -24.66 12.00 12.93
CA GLU A 83 -23.81 12.57 13.98
C GLU A 83 -23.27 11.49 14.93
N GLU A 84 -24.07 10.48 15.25
CA GLU A 84 -23.66 9.41 16.16
C GLU A 84 -22.57 8.53 15.52
N THR A 85 -22.73 8.20 14.23
CA THR A 85 -21.75 7.45 13.44
C THR A 85 -20.47 8.26 13.18
N ILE A 86 -20.57 9.57 12.95
CA ILE A 86 -19.38 10.44 12.86
C ILE A 86 -18.60 10.38 14.18
N GLN A 87 -19.28 10.52 15.32
CA GLN A 87 -18.64 10.48 16.64
C GLN A 87 -18.07 9.09 16.97
N SER A 88 -18.66 8.00 16.47
CA SER A 88 -18.13 6.64 16.65
C SER A 88 -16.87 6.41 15.80
N LEU A 89 -16.84 6.92 14.57
CA LEU A 89 -15.68 6.88 13.67
C LEU A 89 -14.51 7.72 14.20
N GLU A 90 -14.78 8.89 14.76
CA GLU A 90 -13.76 9.69 15.44
C GLU A 90 -13.20 8.97 16.67
N TYR A 91 -14.07 8.34 17.47
CA TYR A 91 -13.64 7.52 18.60
C TYR A 91 -12.77 6.34 18.16
N TYR A 92 -13.14 5.67 17.07
CA TYR A 92 -12.35 4.59 16.47
C TYR A 92 -10.95 5.06 16.11
N VAL A 93 -10.83 6.14 15.32
CA VAL A 93 -9.54 6.65 14.88
C VAL A 93 -8.68 7.13 16.05
N ASN A 94 -9.26 7.90 16.98
CA ASN A 94 -8.51 8.39 18.14
C ASN A 94 -8.02 7.24 19.02
N SER A 95 -8.86 6.22 19.27
CA SER A 95 -8.45 5.02 20.02
C SER A 95 -7.36 4.22 19.29
N ALA A 96 -7.46 4.08 17.97
CA ALA A 96 -6.46 3.41 17.15
C ALA A 96 -5.10 4.14 17.18
N GLN A 97 -5.10 5.48 17.12
CA GLN A 97 -3.89 6.28 17.21
C GLN A 97 -3.31 6.27 18.63
N ASP A 98 -4.08 6.67 19.63
CA ASP A 98 -3.57 6.94 20.98
C ASP A 98 -3.28 5.67 21.77
N ARG A 99 -4.12 4.64 21.61
CA ARG A 99 -4.03 3.42 22.44
C ARG A 99 -3.35 2.27 21.72
N ARG A 100 -3.54 2.16 20.40
CA ARG A 100 -2.92 1.09 19.59
C ARG A 100 -1.68 1.55 18.83
N GLY A 101 -1.35 2.84 18.84
CA GLY A 101 -0.16 3.37 18.19
C GLY A 101 -0.18 3.24 16.67
N TRP A 102 -1.37 3.23 16.05
CA TRP A 102 -1.49 3.16 14.60
C TRP A 102 -0.92 4.42 13.94
N LYS A 103 -0.10 4.21 12.90
CA LYS A 103 0.52 5.30 12.14
C LYS A 103 -0.52 6.01 11.25
N GLU A 104 -0.25 7.26 10.88
CA GLU A 104 -1.13 8.10 10.06
C GLU A 104 -1.56 7.41 8.75
N ASN A 105 -0.63 6.76 8.04
CA ASN A 105 -0.94 5.99 6.83
C ASN A 105 -1.92 4.82 7.05
N THR A 106 -1.96 4.25 8.26
CA THR A 106 -2.91 3.19 8.63
C THR A 106 -4.28 3.80 8.87
N ILE A 107 -4.33 5.02 9.44
CA ILE A 107 -5.56 5.79 9.58
C ILE A 107 -6.11 6.23 8.23
N ASP A 108 -5.26 6.62 7.29
CA ASP A 108 -5.70 6.90 5.91
C ASP A 108 -6.29 5.66 5.26
N SER A 109 -5.70 4.49 5.51
CA SER A 109 -6.27 3.21 5.06
C SER A 109 -7.66 2.98 5.66
N VAL A 110 -7.85 3.25 6.96
CA VAL A 110 -9.19 3.19 7.60
C VAL A 110 -10.17 4.11 6.88
N ARG A 111 -9.80 5.36 6.57
CA ARG A 111 -10.68 6.28 5.83
C ARG A 111 -11.07 5.72 4.46
N SER A 112 -10.12 5.14 3.73
CA SER A 112 -10.39 4.49 2.45
C SER A 112 -11.37 3.33 2.60
N VAL A 113 -11.24 2.50 3.64
CA VAL A 113 -12.20 1.42 3.92
C VAL A 113 -13.59 1.98 4.20
N ILE A 114 -13.71 2.98 5.09
CA ILE A 114 -15.02 3.54 5.43
C ILE A 114 -15.68 4.17 4.20
N ASN A 115 -14.93 4.91 3.38
CA ASN A 115 -15.45 5.43 2.11
C ASN A 115 -15.96 4.31 1.20
N LYS A 116 -15.23 3.20 1.12
CA LYS A 116 -15.61 2.07 0.27
C LYS A 116 -16.84 1.32 0.81
N VAL A 117 -16.98 1.22 2.13
CA VAL A 117 -18.20 0.68 2.76
C VAL A 117 -19.41 1.55 2.43
N TYR A 118 -19.31 2.87 2.51
CA TYR A 118 -20.43 3.77 2.14
C TYR A 118 -20.69 3.84 0.64
N GLU A 119 -19.67 3.60 -0.18
CA GLU A 119 -19.87 3.36 -1.61
C GLU A 119 -20.72 2.10 -1.83
N ALA A 120 -20.36 0.99 -1.18
CA ALA A 120 -21.11 -0.27 -1.24
C ALA A 120 -22.57 -0.10 -0.77
N ILE A 121 -22.79 0.55 0.37
CA ILE A 121 -24.13 0.86 0.90
C ILE A 121 -24.97 1.60 -0.14
N ARG A 122 -24.38 2.61 -0.81
CA ARG A 122 -25.07 3.43 -1.80
C ARG A 122 -25.38 2.67 -3.09
N GLU A 123 -24.40 1.95 -3.62
CA GLU A 123 -24.52 1.22 -4.90
C GLU A 123 -25.44 0.00 -4.78
N GLU A 124 -25.44 -0.67 -3.62
CA GLU A 124 -26.34 -1.79 -3.33
C GLU A 124 -27.72 -1.33 -2.83
N GLY A 125 -27.94 -0.01 -2.73
CA GLY A 125 -29.23 0.57 -2.37
C GLY A 125 -29.68 0.29 -0.93
N LEU A 126 -28.72 0.11 -0.01
CA LEU A 126 -28.97 -0.16 1.40
C LEU A 126 -29.27 1.16 2.13
N ASP A 127 -30.34 1.18 2.93
CA ASP A 127 -30.72 2.32 3.78
C ASP A 127 -30.31 2.03 5.23
N ILE A 128 -29.00 2.04 5.48
CA ILE A 128 -28.39 1.67 6.76
C ILE A 128 -27.25 2.62 7.12
N GLU A 129 -26.98 2.75 8.42
CA GLU A 129 -25.79 3.43 8.92
C GLU A 129 -24.78 2.45 9.53
N LEU A 130 -23.50 2.83 9.47
CA LEU A 130 -22.40 1.96 9.89
C LEU A 130 -22.48 1.57 11.37
N LEU A 131 -22.93 2.46 12.24
CA LEU A 131 -23.06 2.15 13.66
C LEU A 131 -24.20 1.14 13.92
N ASP A 132 -25.30 1.27 13.19
CA ASP A 132 -26.54 0.51 13.40
C ASP A 132 -26.40 -0.98 13.06
N LEU A 133 -25.55 -1.31 12.11
CA LEU A 133 -25.20 -2.69 11.76
C LEU A 133 -24.73 -3.52 12.97
N GLY A 134 -24.12 -2.88 13.98
CA GLY A 134 -23.66 -3.53 15.20
C GLY A 134 -24.75 -3.70 16.28
N VAL A 135 -25.95 -3.21 16.05
CA VAL A 135 -27.05 -3.16 17.01
C VAL A 135 -28.18 -4.08 16.54
N TYR A 136 -28.85 -4.75 17.47
CA TYR A 136 -30.11 -5.44 17.15
C TYR A 136 -30.97 -5.55 18.41
N SER A 137 -32.28 -5.54 18.20
CA SER A 137 -33.33 -5.77 19.20
C SER A 137 -34.03 -7.11 19.00
N SER A 138 -33.86 -7.75 17.84
CA SER A 138 -34.43 -9.05 17.50
C SER A 138 -33.43 -9.96 16.77
N ASN A 139 -33.69 -11.26 16.76
CA ASN A 139 -32.85 -12.19 16.00
C ASN A 139 -32.97 -11.98 14.48
N ASP A 140 -34.12 -11.54 14.00
CA ASP A 140 -34.34 -11.28 12.57
C ASP A 140 -33.50 -10.08 12.12
N GLU A 141 -33.48 -9.00 12.91
CA GLU A 141 -32.63 -7.83 12.68
C GLU A 141 -31.13 -8.18 12.76
N ARG A 142 -30.73 -9.07 13.65
CA ARG A 142 -29.34 -9.59 13.68
C ARG A 142 -28.98 -10.28 12.36
N VAL A 143 -29.87 -11.14 11.85
CA VAL A 143 -29.64 -11.85 10.58
C VAL A 143 -29.59 -10.87 9.41
N GLU A 144 -30.49 -9.88 9.39
CA GLU A 144 -30.54 -8.82 8.39
C GLU A 144 -29.25 -7.99 8.36
N ASN A 145 -28.74 -7.56 9.52
CA ASN A 145 -27.48 -6.81 9.62
C ASN A 145 -26.26 -7.63 9.16
N ILE A 146 -26.26 -8.95 9.42
CA ILE A 146 -25.22 -9.85 8.87
C ILE A 146 -25.32 -9.87 7.35
N GLN A 147 -26.53 -10.02 6.78
CA GLN A 147 -26.74 -10.04 5.34
C GLN A 147 -26.33 -8.73 4.66
N TYR A 148 -26.67 -7.58 5.24
CA TYR A 148 -26.18 -6.28 4.75
C TYR A 148 -24.66 -6.20 4.77
N THR A 149 -24.03 -6.75 5.82
CA THR A 149 -22.57 -6.78 5.92
C THR A 149 -21.95 -7.72 4.88
N ILE A 150 -22.55 -8.88 4.62
CA ILE A 150 -22.15 -9.78 3.53
C ILE A 150 -22.25 -9.05 2.19
N THR A 151 -23.36 -8.39 1.90
CA THR A 151 -23.55 -7.62 0.66
C THR A 151 -22.48 -6.53 0.49
N VAL A 152 -22.14 -5.79 1.55
CA VAL A 152 -21.06 -4.80 1.53
C VAL A 152 -19.70 -5.45 1.24
N ILE A 153 -19.40 -6.60 1.84
CA ILE A 153 -18.15 -7.34 1.62
C ILE A 153 -18.10 -7.91 0.19
N GLU A 154 -19.20 -8.47 -0.34
CA GLU A 154 -19.27 -8.96 -1.72
C GLU A 154 -19.07 -7.83 -2.73
N TYR A 155 -19.63 -6.65 -2.49
CA TYR A 155 -19.36 -5.49 -3.33
C TYR A 155 -17.87 -5.13 -3.33
N MET A 156 -17.25 -5.09 -2.15
CA MET A 156 -15.81 -4.84 -2.03
C MET A 156 -14.97 -5.93 -2.74
N ASP A 157 -15.36 -7.20 -2.64
CA ASP A 157 -14.69 -8.32 -3.30
C ASP A 157 -14.77 -8.23 -4.83
N ARG A 158 -15.90 -7.75 -5.38
CA ARG A 158 -16.07 -7.53 -6.82
C ARG A 158 -15.23 -6.37 -7.36
N ASP A 159 -14.99 -5.34 -6.53
CA ASP A 159 -14.41 -4.07 -6.99
C ASP A 159 -12.92 -3.91 -6.63
N LEU A 160 -12.45 -4.61 -5.60
CA LEU A 160 -11.08 -4.50 -5.11
C LEU A 160 -10.22 -5.69 -5.53
N ALA A 161 -8.92 -5.45 -5.75
CA ALA A 161 -7.97 -6.54 -5.93
C ALA A 161 -7.80 -7.35 -4.63
N ASP A 162 -7.55 -8.66 -4.73
CA ASP A 162 -7.43 -9.63 -3.62
C ASP A 162 -6.52 -9.14 -2.48
N SER A 163 -5.38 -8.53 -2.82
CA SER A 163 -4.42 -7.98 -1.85
C SER A 163 -4.99 -6.85 -0.97
N THR A 164 -5.94 -6.09 -1.51
CA THR A 164 -6.68 -5.03 -0.80
C THR A 164 -7.79 -5.64 0.05
N MET A 165 -8.44 -6.68 -0.49
CA MET A 165 -9.51 -7.42 0.17
C MET A 165 -9.04 -8.17 1.43
N GLY A 166 -7.77 -8.54 1.54
CA GLY A 166 -7.20 -9.06 2.79
C GLY A 166 -7.13 -8.05 3.95
N ASN A 167 -7.15 -6.74 3.66
CA ASN A 167 -6.98 -5.69 4.68
C ASN A 167 -8.26 -4.92 5.00
N TYR A 168 -9.14 -4.74 4.03
CA TYR A 168 -10.32 -3.88 4.16
C TYR A 168 -11.35 -4.41 5.18
N PRO A 169 -11.78 -5.67 5.10
CA PRO A 169 -12.66 -6.28 6.09
C PRO A 169 -12.05 -6.27 7.49
N ARG A 170 -10.73 -6.39 7.63
CA ARG A 170 -10.05 -6.31 8.94
C ARG A 170 -10.18 -4.92 9.58
N TYR A 171 -10.06 -3.84 8.81
CA TYR A 171 -10.28 -2.48 9.36
C TYR A 171 -11.75 -2.20 9.64
N PHE A 172 -12.66 -2.80 8.87
CA PHE A 172 -14.10 -2.73 9.09
C PHE A 172 -14.52 -3.52 10.35
N GLU A 173 -13.98 -4.72 10.53
CA GLU A 173 -14.15 -5.53 11.74
C GLU A 173 -13.63 -4.79 12.98
N GLU A 174 -12.46 -4.16 12.86
CA GLU A 174 -11.81 -3.48 13.98
C GLU A 174 -12.59 -2.25 14.46
N TYR A 175 -13.36 -1.59 13.59
CA TYR A 175 -14.28 -0.52 13.98
C TYR A 175 -15.22 -1.00 15.10
N TYR A 176 -15.94 -2.11 14.92
CA TYR A 176 -16.86 -2.62 15.96
C TYR A 176 -16.12 -3.12 17.20
N ASN A 177 -14.93 -3.71 17.05
CA ASN A 177 -14.11 -4.16 18.18
C ASN A 177 -13.68 -3.00 19.08
N ILE A 178 -13.49 -1.80 18.53
CA ILE A 178 -13.13 -0.60 19.29
C ILE A 178 -14.38 0.15 19.76
N VAL A 179 -15.34 0.39 18.88
CA VAL A 179 -16.52 1.24 19.12
C VAL A 179 -17.43 0.68 20.20
N LYS A 180 -17.52 -0.66 20.35
CA LYS A 180 -18.26 -1.31 21.44
C LYS A 180 -17.86 -0.90 22.86
N ASN A 181 -16.68 -0.27 23.03
CA ASN A 181 -16.22 0.22 24.33
C ASN A 181 -16.88 1.54 24.75
N LYS A 182 -17.57 2.24 23.84
CA LYS A 182 -18.19 3.54 24.12
C LYS A 182 -19.63 3.64 23.62
N TYR A 183 -19.96 3.00 22.51
CA TYR A 183 -21.30 3.02 21.92
C TYR A 183 -21.99 1.68 22.11
N GLN A 184 -23.31 1.69 21.97
CA GLN A 184 -24.10 0.47 22.01
C GLN A 184 -23.79 -0.34 20.75
N VAL A 185 -23.02 -1.42 20.90
CA VAL A 185 -22.74 -2.40 19.86
C VAL A 185 -22.93 -3.77 20.50
N SER A 186 -23.95 -4.49 20.05
CA SER A 186 -24.34 -5.79 20.59
C SER A 186 -23.48 -6.93 20.05
N PHE A 187 -22.96 -6.80 18.83
CA PHE A 187 -22.14 -7.80 18.17
C PHE A 187 -21.29 -7.20 17.04
N ASN A 188 -20.37 -7.99 16.49
CA ASN A 188 -19.58 -7.60 15.33
C ASN A 188 -20.15 -8.30 14.07
N PRO A 189 -20.90 -7.60 13.22
CA PRO A 189 -21.53 -8.21 12.05
C PRO A 189 -20.50 -8.62 10.99
N VAL A 190 -19.32 -7.98 10.98
CA VAL A 190 -18.23 -8.28 10.04
C VAL A 190 -17.59 -9.62 10.38
N THR A 191 -17.33 -9.90 11.66
CA THR A 191 -16.79 -11.21 12.08
C THR A 191 -17.71 -12.35 11.66
N GLU A 192 -19.02 -12.18 11.82
CA GLU A 192 -20.02 -13.20 11.47
C GLU A 192 -20.16 -13.35 9.94
N ALA A 193 -20.15 -12.24 9.20
CA ALA A 193 -20.18 -12.26 7.74
C ALA A 193 -18.95 -12.97 7.15
N LEU A 194 -17.77 -12.72 7.71
CA LEU A 194 -16.50 -13.30 7.23
C LEU A 194 -16.41 -14.82 7.40
N ASP A 195 -17.28 -15.44 8.20
CA ASP A 195 -17.36 -16.90 8.29
C ASP A 195 -17.80 -17.57 6.97
N GLU A 196 -18.43 -16.82 6.06
CA GLU A 196 -18.87 -17.29 4.75
C GLU A 196 -17.80 -17.13 3.65
N PHE A 197 -16.71 -16.40 3.90
CA PHE A 197 -15.68 -16.09 2.90
C PHE A 197 -14.41 -16.95 3.14
N GLU A 198 -14.23 -17.99 2.31
CA GLU A 198 -13.07 -18.91 2.42
C GLU A 198 -11.72 -18.20 2.28
N TRP A 199 -11.62 -17.17 1.43
CA TRP A 199 -10.38 -16.43 1.20
C TRP A 199 -9.94 -15.62 2.42
N TYR A 200 -10.86 -15.19 3.29
CA TYR A 200 -10.51 -14.51 4.54
C TYR A 200 -9.85 -15.47 5.53
N ARG A 201 -10.18 -16.77 5.45
CA ARG A 201 -9.54 -17.83 6.25
C ARG A 201 -8.19 -18.27 5.68
N SER A 202 -7.92 -17.99 4.41
CA SER A 202 -6.61 -18.23 3.81
C SER A 202 -5.76 -16.95 3.88
N GLU A 203 -5.05 -16.74 4.99
CA GLU A 203 -3.87 -15.86 4.98
C GLU A 203 -2.80 -16.51 4.07
N SER A 204 -2.94 -16.42 2.75
CA SER A 204 -1.91 -16.87 1.84
C SER A 204 -0.83 -15.78 1.78
N ASP A 205 0.34 -16.11 2.34
CA ASP A 205 1.57 -15.38 2.05
C ASP A 205 1.66 -15.23 0.51
N PRO A 206 1.96 -14.03 -0.04
CA PRO A 206 2.00 -13.80 -1.48
C PRO A 206 2.87 -14.84 -2.19
N GLN A 207 2.43 -15.37 -3.33
CA GLN A 207 3.21 -16.38 -4.07
C GLN A 207 4.63 -15.86 -4.36
N PRO A 208 5.71 -16.58 -3.99
CA PRO A 208 7.06 -16.17 -4.35
C PRO A 208 7.27 -16.33 -5.86
N VAL A 209 8.03 -15.41 -6.46
CA VAL A 209 8.61 -15.67 -7.78
C VAL A 209 9.50 -16.91 -7.72
N THR A 210 9.66 -17.60 -8.85
CA THR A 210 10.50 -18.80 -8.97
C THR A 210 11.83 -18.47 -9.64
N GLU A 211 12.86 -19.30 -9.44
CA GLU A 211 14.16 -19.13 -10.11
C GLU A 211 14.05 -19.10 -11.65
N PRO A 212 13.24 -19.96 -12.32
CA PRO A 212 13.02 -19.84 -13.75
C PRO A 212 12.44 -18.49 -14.16
N GLN A 213 11.40 -18.01 -13.47
CA GLN A 213 10.81 -16.69 -13.75
C GLN A 213 11.82 -15.55 -13.56
N LEU A 214 12.69 -15.62 -12.54
CA LEU A 214 13.77 -14.65 -12.34
C LEU A 214 14.75 -14.64 -13.53
N ASN A 215 15.11 -15.82 -14.04
CA ASN A 215 15.98 -15.95 -15.20
C ASN A 215 15.29 -15.42 -16.46
N ASP A 216 14.00 -15.67 -16.66
CA ASP A 216 13.23 -15.14 -17.79
C ASP A 216 13.18 -13.60 -17.77
N LEU A 217 12.93 -13.00 -16.60
CA LEU A 217 12.96 -11.54 -16.43
C LEU A 217 14.36 -10.95 -16.74
N TRP A 218 15.41 -11.61 -16.25
CA TRP A 218 16.79 -11.16 -16.47
C TRP A 218 17.24 -11.30 -17.93
N ASN A 219 16.84 -12.37 -18.58
CA ASN A 219 17.07 -12.60 -20.01
C ASN A 219 16.32 -11.55 -20.83
N ALA A 220 15.04 -11.31 -20.54
CA ALA A 220 14.24 -10.28 -21.19
C ALA A 220 14.90 -8.89 -21.08
N LEU A 221 15.41 -8.51 -19.90
CA LEU A 221 16.16 -7.26 -19.72
C LEU A 221 17.43 -7.21 -20.58
N THR A 222 18.12 -8.34 -20.74
CA THR A 222 19.42 -8.40 -21.42
C THR A 222 19.30 -8.35 -22.94
N VAL A 223 18.23 -8.92 -23.50
CA VAL A 223 18.00 -8.97 -24.96
C VAL A 223 17.15 -7.83 -25.50
N LEU A 224 16.60 -6.99 -24.62
CA LEU A 224 15.69 -5.90 -25.00
C LEU A 224 16.36 -4.92 -25.96
N GLU A 225 15.71 -4.59 -27.08
CA GLU A 225 16.25 -3.67 -28.10
C GLU A 225 15.75 -2.22 -27.93
N GLU A 226 14.61 -2.02 -27.26
CA GLU A 226 13.98 -0.71 -27.04
C GLU A 226 13.49 -0.56 -25.60
N CYS A 227 13.48 0.66 -25.06
CA CYS A 227 12.96 0.88 -23.72
C CYS A 227 11.42 0.75 -23.73
N PRO A 228 10.81 -0.04 -22.83
CA PRO A 228 9.36 -0.18 -22.82
C PRO A 228 8.66 1.02 -22.18
N ILE A 229 9.45 1.92 -21.55
CA ILE A 229 8.97 3.14 -20.92
C ILE A 229 9.49 4.32 -21.75
N GLY A 230 8.62 4.91 -22.58
CA GLY A 230 9.00 5.80 -23.69
C GLY A 230 9.80 7.06 -23.35
N ASP A 231 9.86 7.48 -22.09
CA ASP A 231 10.62 8.66 -21.64
C ASP A 231 12.05 8.34 -21.19
N TYR A 232 12.49 7.07 -21.29
CA TYR A 232 13.79 6.64 -20.77
C TYR A 232 14.72 6.06 -21.83
N GLU A 233 16.00 6.41 -21.70
CA GLU A 233 17.09 5.76 -22.40
C GLU A 233 17.22 4.29 -21.95
N LEU A 234 17.23 3.37 -22.92
CA LEU A 234 17.21 1.92 -22.68
C LEU A 234 18.30 1.46 -21.72
N GLU A 235 19.55 1.84 -21.94
CA GLU A 235 20.68 1.35 -21.13
C GLU A 235 20.59 1.82 -19.67
N ARG A 236 20.07 3.04 -19.44
CA ARG A 236 19.88 3.59 -18.11
C ARG A 236 18.73 2.90 -17.39
N TRP A 237 17.61 2.69 -18.08
CA TRP A 237 16.48 1.94 -17.55
C TRP A 237 16.85 0.48 -17.25
N ARG A 238 17.59 -0.16 -18.16
CA ARG A 238 18.09 -1.53 -17.99
C ARG A 238 19.01 -1.64 -16.78
N LEU A 239 19.95 -0.70 -16.59
CA LEU A 239 20.79 -0.65 -15.39
C LEU A 239 19.93 -0.59 -14.11
N TRP A 240 18.97 0.34 -14.06
CA TRP A 240 18.07 0.47 -12.93
C TRP A 240 17.26 -0.79 -12.66
N MET A 241 16.72 -1.45 -13.68
CA MET A 241 16.00 -2.70 -13.52
C MET A 241 16.88 -3.84 -13.04
N LYS A 242 18.13 -3.94 -13.54
CA LYS A 242 19.10 -4.94 -13.05
C LYS A 242 19.43 -4.73 -11.57
N VAL A 243 19.70 -3.49 -11.17
CA VAL A 243 19.95 -3.13 -9.77
C VAL A 243 18.73 -3.40 -8.90
N LEU A 244 17.52 -3.05 -9.37
CA LEU A 244 16.29 -3.33 -8.67
C LEU A 244 16.11 -4.83 -8.44
N LEU A 245 16.18 -5.65 -9.50
CA LEU A 245 16.01 -7.11 -9.38
C LEU A 245 17.01 -7.70 -8.39
N VAL A 246 18.31 -7.39 -8.53
CA VAL A 246 19.36 -7.88 -7.61
C VAL A 246 19.09 -7.42 -6.19
N PHE A 247 18.76 -6.16 -5.96
CA PHE A 247 18.45 -5.65 -4.63
C PHE A 247 17.23 -6.35 -4.01
N LEU A 248 16.19 -6.61 -4.80
CA LEU A 248 14.99 -7.30 -4.34
C LEU A 248 15.28 -8.74 -3.89
N ILE A 249 16.06 -9.50 -4.66
CA ILE A 249 16.37 -10.89 -4.35
C ILE A 249 17.53 -11.06 -3.36
N ALA A 250 18.41 -10.08 -3.21
CA ALA A 250 19.53 -10.14 -2.26
C ALA A 250 19.14 -9.70 -0.85
N VAL A 251 18.18 -8.77 -0.73
CA VAL A 251 17.83 -8.10 0.55
C VAL A 251 16.38 -8.38 0.97
N GLY A 252 15.49 -8.68 0.03
CA GLY A 252 14.06 -8.86 0.30
C GLY A 252 13.39 -7.64 0.94
N PRO A 253 13.59 -6.40 0.45
CA PRO A 253 13.08 -5.19 1.07
C PRO A 253 11.55 -5.10 0.97
N ARG A 254 10.93 -4.26 1.81
CA ARG A 254 9.56 -3.79 1.58
C ARG A 254 9.55 -2.73 0.49
N SER A 255 8.41 -2.53 -0.18
CA SER A 255 8.28 -1.50 -1.20
C SER A 255 8.66 -0.10 -0.71
N SER A 256 8.26 0.28 0.51
CA SER A 256 8.66 1.56 1.13
C SER A 256 10.15 1.65 1.47
N GLU A 257 10.80 0.51 1.75
CA GLU A 257 12.24 0.47 2.04
C GLU A 257 13.06 0.76 0.77
N VAL A 258 12.58 0.33 -0.41
CA VAL A 258 13.20 0.64 -1.71
C VAL A 258 13.13 2.15 -2.04
N GLU A 259 12.03 2.81 -1.70
CA GLU A 259 11.87 4.26 -1.97
C GLU A 259 12.81 5.12 -1.12
N GLN A 260 13.06 4.69 0.12
CA GLN A 260 13.72 5.52 1.12
C GLN A 260 15.24 5.40 1.09
N ILE A 261 15.76 4.26 0.61
CA ILE A 261 17.17 3.91 0.76
C ILE A 261 18.12 4.91 0.09
N ASP A 262 19.19 5.24 0.79
CA ASP A 262 20.37 5.94 0.30
C ASP A 262 21.54 4.94 0.18
N VAL A 263 21.95 4.65 -1.05
CA VAL A 263 22.90 3.57 -1.32
C VAL A 263 24.30 3.85 -0.78
N ARG A 264 24.65 5.12 -0.57
CA ARG A 264 25.99 5.54 -0.15
C ARG A 264 26.20 5.32 1.35
N SER A 265 25.13 5.51 2.11
CA SER A 265 25.18 5.50 3.57
C SER A 265 24.60 4.22 4.18
N GLN A 266 23.72 3.51 3.46
CA GLN A 266 22.97 2.39 4.00
C GLN A 266 23.38 1.02 3.45
N LEU A 267 24.12 0.93 2.34
CA LEU A 267 24.74 -0.33 1.94
C LEU A 267 26.15 -0.45 2.52
N HIS A 268 26.42 -1.59 3.13
CA HIS A 268 27.72 -1.90 3.72
C HIS A 268 28.25 -3.20 3.12
N PHE A 269 29.39 -3.09 2.45
CA PHE A 269 30.06 -4.18 1.75
C PHE A 269 31.35 -4.51 2.51
N GLY A 270 31.35 -5.64 3.19
CA GLY A 270 32.48 -6.17 3.97
C GLY A 270 32.31 -7.68 4.05
N ASP A 271 32.99 -8.34 4.98
CA ASP A 271 32.90 -9.82 5.11
C ASP A 271 31.46 -10.31 5.41
N ASP A 272 30.68 -9.49 6.10
CA ASP A 272 29.25 -9.71 6.35
C ASP A 272 28.43 -8.52 5.83
N PRO A 273 28.11 -8.49 4.53
CA PRO A 273 27.45 -7.34 3.92
C PRO A 273 26.00 -7.22 4.36
N TYR A 274 25.54 -5.98 4.57
CA TYR A 274 24.19 -5.69 5.03
C TYR A 274 23.68 -4.32 4.55
N VAL A 275 22.35 -4.17 4.59
CA VAL A 275 21.64 -2.91 4.40
C VAL A 275 21.15 -2.38 5.74
N HIS A 276 21.44 -1.13 6.08
CA HIS A 276 20.92 -0.43 7.25
C HIS A 276 19.69 0.43 6.89
N PHE A 277 18.49 0.01 7.30
CA PHE A 277 17.27 0.81 7.15
C PHE A 277 17.05 1.73 8.36
N ASP A 278 17.02 3.04 8.13
CA ASP A 278 16.82 4.04 9.20
C ASP A 278 15.42 3.97 9.82
N GLU A 279 14.41 3.63 9.01
CA GLU A 279 13.03 3.44 9.44
C GLU A 279 12.49 2.08 8.97
N ARG A 280 11.88 1.31 9.88
CA ARG A 280 11.15 0.07 9.51
C ARG A 280 9.77 0.00 10.14
N LYS A 281 8.82 -0.55 9.39
CA LYS A 281 7.48 -0.89 9.88
C LYS A 281 7.59 -1.99 10.97
N ASN A 282 6.86 -1.82 12.07
CA ASN A 282 6.78 -2.73 13.22
C ASN A 282 8.05 -2.86 14.09
N GLN A 283 9.00 -1.93 14.01
CA GLN A 283 10.07 -1.81 15.01
C GLN A 283 9.67 -0.80 16.09
N ARG A 284 9.85 -1.17 17.37
CA ARG A 284 9.80 -0.22 18.48
C ARG A 284 11.05 0.67 18.41
N ARG A 285 10.93 1.95 18.78
CA ARG A 285 12.10 2.82 19.01
C ARG A 285 13.04 2.07 19.96
N ASN A 286 14.24 1.73 19.47
CA ASN A 286 15.36 1.12 20.20
C ASN A 286 15.43 -0.43 20.29
N GLU A 287 14.66 -1.20 19.51
CA GLU A 287 14.82 -2.67 19.39
C GLU A 287 15.24 -3.05 17.94
N GLY A 288 16.46 -3.55 17.75
CA GLY A 288 17.12 -3.75 16.43
C GLY A 288 16.63 -4.93 15.56
N PRO A 289 17.40 -5.35 14.53
CA PRO A 289 18.46 -4.62 13.86
C PRO A 289 17.89 -3.84 12.68
N SER A 290 18.30 -2.58 12.55
CA SER A 290 18.19 -1.82 11.31
C SER A 290 18.94 -2.51 10.15
N LYS A 291 19.77 -3.53 10.43
CA LYS A 291 20.64 -4.25 9.50
C LYS A 291 19.99 -5.53 8.94
N VAL A 292 19.82 -5.59 7.62
CA VAL A 292 19.35 -6.77 6.87
C VAL A 292 20.51 -7.31 6.03
N PRO A 293 20.87 -8.60 6.11
CA PRO A 293 22.00 -9.12 5.36
C PRO A 293 21.76 -9.05 3.85
N ILE A 294 22.83 -8.78 3.10
CA ILE A 294 22.85 -8.95 1.64
C ILE A 294 23.28 -10.41 1.40
N MET A 295 22.36 -11.20 0.86
CA MET A 295 22.51 -12.65 0.76
C MET A 295 23.16 -13.13 -0.54
N MET A 296 23.35 -12.24 -1.51
CA MET A 296 23.98 -12.52 -2.79
C MET A 296 25.32 -11.79 -2.92
N ASP A 297 26.05 -12.13 -3.99
CA ASP A 297 27.22 -11.38 -4.45
C ASP A 297 26.94 -9.86 -4.53
N THR A 298 27.84 -9.07 -3.96
CA THR A 298 27.70 -7.62 -3.81
C THR A 298 28.27 -6.82 -4.97
N THR A 299 28.96 -7.45 -5.92
CA THR A 299 29.77 -6.78 -6.96
C THR A 299 28.95 -5.77 -7.75
N LEU A 300 27.73 -6.13 -8.18
CA LEU A 300 26.88 -5.19 -8.92
C LEU A 300 26.46 -3.98 -8.07
N LEU A 301 26.14 -4.20 -6.79
CA LEU A 301 25.69 -3.14 -5.88
C LEU A 301 26.86 -2.21 -5.50
N GLU A 302 28.05 -2.75 -5.32
CA GLU A 302 29.30 -1.98 -5.11
C GLU A 302 29.58 -1.08 -6.32
N LEU A 303 29.65 -1.66 -7.52
CA LEU A 303 29.86 -0.90 -8.76
C LEU A 303 28.77 0.14 -9.00
N TYR A 304 27.53 -0.15 -8.60
CA TYR A 304 26.44 0.80 -8.71
C TYR A 304 26.59 1.98 -7.74
N VAL A 305 27.08 1.74 -6.52
CA VAL A 305 27.36 2.82 -5.55
C VAL A 305 28.48 3.71 -6.07
N ASP A 306 29.55 3.13 -6.62
CA ASP A 306 30.63 3.87 -7.25
C ASP A 306 30.13 4.74 -8.42
N TYR A 307 29.30 4.17 -9.30
CA TYR A 307 28.65 4.92 -10.37
C TYR A 307 27.77 6.07 -9.85
N ILE A 308 26.98 5.84 -8.79
CA ILE A 308 26.15 6.90 -8.21
C ILE A 308 27.01 8.02 -7.61
N ASN A 309 28.22 7.71 -7.12
CA ASN A 309 29.18 8.71 -6.66
C ASN A 309 29.81 9.47 -7.83
N SER A 310 30.18 8.78 -8.91
CA SER A 310 30.85 9.39 -10.07
C SER A 310 29.94 10.36 -10.84
N VAL A 311 28.65 10.05 -10.96
CA VAL A 311 27.67 10.92 -11.65
C VAL A 311 27.05 12.00 -10.76
N ASP A 312 27.58 12.21 -9.55
CA ASP A 312 27.01 13.10 -8.52
C ASP A 312 25.49 12.90 -8.32
N GLY A 313 25.07 11.64 -8.23
CA GLY A 313 23.66 11.29 -8.03
C GLY A 313 23.11 11.80 -6.69
N ASN A 314 21.81 11.61 -6.44
CA ASN A 314 21.21 11.98 -5.16
C ASN A 314 21.25 10.86 -4.09
N GLY A 315 22.07 9.83 -4.31
CA GLY A 315 22.24 8.70 -3.40
C GLY A 315 21.10 7.68 -3.42
N LYS A 316 20.00 7.89 -4.14
CA LYS A 316 18.87 6.93 -4.15
C LYS A 316 19.17 5.71 -5.01
N LEU A 317 18.64 4.53 -4.60
CA LEU A 317 18.78 3.29 -5.36
C LEU A 317 18.16 3.40 -6.76
N LEU A 318 17.00 4.08 -6.86
CA LEU A 318 16.33 4.36 -8.13
C LEU A 318 16.01 5.87 -8.22
N PRO A 319 16.96 6.71 -8.65
CA PRO A 319 16.83 8.17 -8.59
C PRO A 319 15.80 8.72 -9.59
N SER A 320 14.97 9.67 -9.17
CA SER A 320 13.99 10.39 -10.00
C SER A 320 14.04 11.89 -9.73
N SER A 321 14.21 12.69 -10.79
CA SER A 321 14.15 14.16 -10.73
C SER A 321 12.72 14.70 -10.62
N GLN A 322 11.71 13.88 -10.91
CA GLN A 322 10.30 14.25 -10.84
C GLN A 322 9.69 14.01 -9.45
N SER A 323 10.43 13.34 -8.54
CA SER A 323 9.97 13.02 -7.20
C SER A 323 10.59 13.96 -6.17
N ALA A 324 9.77 14.49 -5.26
CA ALA A 324 10.24 15.34 -4.17
C ALA A 324 11.24 14.63 -3.24
N SER A 325 11.14 13.30 -3.08
CA SER A 325 12.11 12.51 -2.31
C SER A 325 13.42 12.23 -3.07
N GLY A 326 13.48 12.61 -4.35
CA GLY A 326 14.54 12.23 -5.27
C GLY A 326 14.52 10.75 -5.68
N SER A 327 13.57 9.96 -5.18
CA SER A 327 13.47 8.51 -5.43
C SER A 327 12.20 8.16 -6.20
N ARG A 328 12.26 7.12 -7.04
CA ARG A 328 11.06 6.54 -7.66
C ARG A 328 10.14 5.94 -6.59
N ARG A 329 8.84 6.08 -6.81
CA ARG A 329 7.82 5.49 -5.95
C ARG A 329 7.67 4.00 -6.24
N ALA A 330 7.28 3.23 -5.24
CA ALA A 330 7.01 1.81 -5.30
C ALA A 330 5.94 1.46 -6.35
N SER A 331 4.91 2.29 -6.51
CA SER A 331 3.91 2.11 -7.57
C SER A 331 4.58 2.13 -8.94
N THR A 332 5.41 3.14 -9.23
CA THR A 332 6.16 3.24 -10.48
C THR A 332 7.09 2.06 -10.70
N LEU A 333 7.73 1.55 -9.65
CA LEU A 333 8.61 0.38 -9.75
C LEU A 333 7.83 -0.91 -10.00
N ASN A 334 6.63 -1.07 -9.41
CA ASN A 334 5.74 -2.18 -9.72
C ASN A 334 5.21 -2.09 -11.16
N ASP A 335 4.89 -0.88 -11.65
CA ASP A 335 4.50 -0.69 -13.06
C ASP A 335 5.64 -1.10 -14.01
N TRP A 336 6.88 -0.76 -13.67
CA TRP A 336 8.07 -1.19 -14.45
C TRP A 336 8.29 -2.70 -14.40
N LEU A 337 8.09 -3.32 -13.24
CA LEU A 337 8.14 -4.78 -13.10
C LEU A 337 7.04 -5.44 -13.93
N GLU A 338 5.83 -4.90 -13.91
CA GLU A 338 4.71 -5.39 -14.72
C GLU A 338 5.05 -5.36 -16.21
N GLU A 339 5.56 -4.24 -16.73
CA GLU A 339 5.99 -4.14 -18.13
C GLU A 339 7.08 -5.15 -18.47
N LEU A 340 8.08 -5.33 -17.60
CA LEU A 340 9.09 -6.36 -17.80
C LEU A 340 8.48 -7.77 -17.80
N CYS A 341 7.54 -8.05 -16.91
CA CYS A 341 6.86 -9.34 -16.84
C CYS A 341 5.98 -9.59 -18.08
N LYS A 342 5.38 -8.55 -18.68
CA LYS A 342 4.68 -8.66 -19.97
C LYS A 342 5.64 -9.10 -21.07
N ILE A 343 6.83 -8.50 -21.12
CA ILE A 343 7.85 -8.81 -22.13
C ILE A 343 8.42 -10.22 -21.94
N ALA A 344 8.66 -10.62 -20.69
CA ALA A 344 9.21 -11.94 -20.34
C ALA A 344 8.16 -13.07 -20.34
N ASP A 345 6.89 -12.76 -20.56
CA ASP A 345 5.75 -13.67 -20.40
C ASP A 345 5.71 -14.36 -19.02
N VAL A 346 6.05 -13.60 -17.97
CA VAL A 346 6.05 -14.08 -16.58
C VAL A 346 4.74 -13.71 -15.90
N ARG A 347 4.06 -14.70 -15.31
CA ARG A 347 2.85 -14.56 -14.49
C ARG A 347 2.92 -15.43 -13.25
N LEU A 348 2.20 -15.04 -12.21
CA LEU A 348 1.89 -15.87 -11.04
C LEU A 348 0.80 -16.90 -11.39
N ASP A 349 0.52 -17.83 -10.47
CA ASP A 349 -0.42 -18.94 -10.69
C ASP A 349 -1.87 -18.42 -10.86
N ASP A 350 -2.18 -17.29 -10.24
CA ASP A 350 -3.46 -16.56 -10.37
C ASP A 350 -3.56 -15.71 -11.65
N GLY A 351 -2.52 -15.72 -12.49
CA GLY A 351 -2.45 -14.94 -13.72
C GLY A 351 -2.05 -13.47 -13.53
N SER A 352 -1.83 -13.02 -12.30
CA SER A 352 -1.34 -11.67 -12.00
C SER A 352 0.17 -11.53 -12.24
N PHE A 353 0.65 -10.29 -12.18
CA PHE A 353 2.06 -9.97 -12.37
C PHE A 353 2.81 -9.91 -11.04
N PRO A 354 4.04 -10.45 -10.95
CA PRO A 354 4.87 -10.30 -9.77
C PRO A 354 5.14 -8.84 -9.40
N THR A 355 4.99 -8.52 -8.11
CA THR A 355 5.32 -7.23 -7.51
C THR A 355 6.54 -7.36 -6.60
N ILE A 356 7.08 -6.23 -6.10
CA ILE A 356 8.16 -6.20 -5.08
C ILE A 356 7.88 -7.16 -3.91
N GLN A 357 6.61 -7.31 -3.51
CA GLN A 357 6.23 -8.20 -2.40
C GLN A 357 6.46 -9.68 -2.72
N ASN A 358 6.29 -10.11 -3.97
CA ASN A 358 6.53 -11.49 -4.41
C ASN A 358 8.04 -11.82 -4.39
N PHE A 359 8.90 -10.87 -4.79
CA PHE A 359 10.36 -11.00 -4.63
C PHE A 359 10.79 -11.03 -3.16
N ARG A 360 10.14 -10.22 -2.31
CA ARG A 360 10.35 -10.30 -0.86
C ARG A 360 9.97 -11.68 -0.31
N GLN A 361 8.90 -12.30 -0.80
CA GLN A 361 8.55 -13.66 -0.39
C GLN A 361 9.56 -14.69 -0.89
N PHE A 362 10.11 -14.53 -2.09
CA PHE A 362 11.21 -15.37 -2.58
C PHE A 362 12.41 -15.34 -1.62
N TRP A 363 12.89 -14.14 -1.26
CA TRP A 363 13.98 -13.98 -0.27
C TRP A 363 13.65 -14.65 1.07
N LYS A 364 12.44 -14.42 1.60
CA LYS A 364 12.00 -15.05 2.86
C LYS A 364 11.98 -16.57 2.77
N THR A 365 11.54 -17.12 1.65
CA THR A 365 11.46 -18.58 1.44
C THR A 365 12.86 -19.19 1.53
N LEU A 366 13.84 -18.61 0.85
CA LEU A 366 15.22 -19.07 0.90
C LEU A 366 15.86 -18.87 2.28
N TYR A 367 15.65 -17.71 2.91
CA TYR A 367 16.16 -17.46 4.25
C TYR A 367 15.54 -18.40 5.30
N LYS A 368 14.25 -18.75 5.16
CA LYS A 368 13.60 -19.77 6.01
C LYS A 368 14.21 -21.16 5.83
N ARG A 369 14.66 -21.52 4.63
CA ARG A 369 15.39 -22.80 4.40
C ARG A 369 16.69 -22.82 5.19
N ALA A 370 17.48 -21.76 5.13
CA ALA A 370 18.72 -21.63 5.92
C ALA A 370 18.47 -21.70 7.43
N LEU A 371 17.41 -21.04 7.91
CA LEU A 371 16.99 -21.14 9.31
C LEU A 371 16.57 -22.56 9.72
N HIS A 372 15.92 -23.31 8.82
CA HIS A 372 15.53 -24.68 9.08
C HIS A 372 16.75 -25.60 9.15
N GLU A 373 17.68 -25.50 8.20
CA GLU A 373 18.92 -26.27 8.19
C GLU A 373 19.75 -26.03 9.46
N ASN A 374 19.96 -24.76 9.84
CA ASN A 374 20.67 -24.42 11.08
C ASN A 374 20.01 -25.05 12.32
N ARG A 375 18.67 -25.11 12.38
CA ARG A 375 17.96 -25.75 13.50
C ARG A 375 18.24 -27.26 13.55
N GLU A 376 18.28 -27.92 12.40
CA GLU A 376 18.62 -29.35 12.35
C GLU A 376 20.08 -29.59 12.77
N GLU A 377 21.02 -28.71 12.40
CA GLU A 377 22.41 -28.79 12.86
C GLU A 377 22.55 -28.61 14.39
N ILE A 378 21.88 -27.59 14.97
CA ILE A 378 21.87 -27.36 16.42
C ILE A 378 21.28 -28.58 17.15
N LYS A 379 20.19 -29.14 16.63
CA LYS A 379 19.54 -30.31 17.19
C LYS A 379 20.47 -31.53 17.17
N PHE A 380 21.15 -31.79 16.05
CA PHE A 380 22.13 -32.86 15.92
C PHE A 380 23.26 -32.73 16.95
N VAL A 381 23.83 -31.54 17.11
CA VAL A 381 24.89 -31.27 18.11
C VAL A 381 24.39 -31.48 19.54
N SER A 382 23.15 -31.08 19.82
CA SER A 382 22.52 -31.25 21.15
C SER A 382 22.27 -32.72 21.49
N GLU A 383 21.88 -33.52 20.50
CA GLU A 383 21.69 -34.97 20.64
C GLU A 383 23.01 -35.69 20.92
N GLU A 384 24.10 -35.35 20.21
CA GLU A 384 25.45 -35.87 20.46
C GLU A 384 26.04 -35.40 21.80
N GLY A 385 25.69 -34.19 22.25
CA GLY A 385 26.12 -33.61 23.53
C GLY A 385 25.42 -34.16 24.77
N GLY A 386 24.38 -34.98 24.61
CA GLY A 386 23.64 -35.61 25.71
C GLY A 386 22.74 -34.65 26.51
N THR A 387 22.43 -33.47 25.98
CA THR A 387 21.54 -32.48 26.61
C THR A 387 20.07 -32.86 26.41
N LYS A 388 19.31 -32.99 27.51
CA LYS A 388 17.91 -33.49 27.49
C LYS A 388 16.85 -32.46 27.10
N THR A 389 17.21 -31.27 26.63
CA THR A 389 16.21 -30.21 26.35
C THR A 389 16.59 -29.32 25.17
N PRO A 390 16.41 -29.80 23.92
CA PRO A 390 16.74 -29.07 22.69
C PRO A 390 16.11 -27.67 22.59
N SER A 391 14.90 -27.49 23.13
CA SER A 391 14.14 -26.23 23.04
C SER A 391 14.67 -25.06 23.86
N VAL A 392 15.46 -25.33 24.91
CA VAL A 392 16.09 -24.27 25.74
C VAL A 392 17.39 -23.80 25.10
N ASP A 393 18.13 -24.72 24.48
CA ASP A 393 19.34 -24.39 23.73
C ASP A 393 18.99 -23.63 22.45
N GLU A 394 18.00 -24.08 21.66
CA GLU A 394 17.51 -23.37 20.47
C GLU A 394 17.23 -21.88 20.70
N LYS A 395 16.59 -21.54 21.82
CA LYS A 395 16.21 -20.15 22.13
C LYS A 395 17.41 -19.28 22.48
N ASN A 396 18.42 -19.83 23.16
CA ASN A 396 19.66 -19.13 23.48
C ASN A 396 20.58 -19.02 22.25
N TYR A 397 20.59 -20.02 21.37
CA TYR A 397 21.38 -20.01 20.14
C TYR A 397 20.81 -19.04 19.10
N LEU A 398 19.49 -18.94 18.90
CA LEU A 398 18.87 -18.03 17.91
C LEU A 398 19.18 -16.54 18.12
N ASP A 399 19.48 -16.13 19.35
CA ASP A 399 19.84 -14.75 19.70
C ASP A 399 21.36 -14.49 19.72
N ASN A 400 22.19 -15.52 19.50
CA ASN A 400 23.64 -15.37 19.40
C ASN A 400 24.04 -14.75 18.04
N VAL A 401 24.93 -13.76 18.07
CA VAL A 401 25.51 -13.11 16.88
C VAL A 401 26.18 -14.15 15.97
N GLU A 402 26.97 -15.06 16.53
CA GLU A 402 27.66 -16.14 15.80
C GLU A 402 26.65 -17.05 15.07
N ASN A 403 25.51 -17.33 15.68
CA ASN A 403 24.48 -18.15 15.06
C ASN A 403 23.75 -17.41 13.92
N ARG A 404 23.59 -16.08 14.03
CA ARG A 404 23.04 -15.27 12.94
C ARG A 404 24.01 -15.16 11.77
N GLU A 405 25.31 -15.13 12.04
CA GLU A 405 26.36 -15.22 11.01
C GLU A 405 26.33 -16.59 10.33
N HIS A 406 26.27 -17.68 11.09
CA HIS A 406 26.17 -19.03 10.55
C HIS A 406 24.93 -19.24 9.67
N VAL A 407 23.76 -18.75 10.10
CA VAL A 407 22.54 -18.75 9.26
C VAL A 407 22.74 -17.97 7.95
N ARG A 408 23.50 -16.87 7.97
CA ARG A 408 23.80 -16.10 6.76
C ARG A 408 24.75 -16.86 5.85
N GLU A 409 25.74 -17.55 6.40
CA GLU A 409 26.66 -18.39 5.62
C GLU A 409 25.93 -19.54 4.94
N LEU A 410 25.10 -20.29 5.66
CA LEU A 410 24.21 -21.31 5.08
C LEU A 410 23.27 -20.68 4.05
N GLY A 411 22.68 -19.54 4.39
CA GLY A 411 21.77 -18.82 3.51
C GLY A 411 22.44 -18.46 2.18
N ARG A 412 23.64 -17.89 2.19
CA ARG A 412 24.37 -17.52 0.95
C ARG A 412 24.52 -18.70 -0.01
N GLN A 413 24.59 -19.94 0.47
CA GLN A 413 24.62 -21.12 -0.41
C GLN A 413 23.33 -21.30 -1.21
N TYR A 414 22.17 -20.98 -0.62
CA TYR A 414 20.87 -20.99 -1.31
C TYR A 414 20.70 -19.82 -2.28
N PHE A 415 21.37 -18.69 -2.01
CA PHE A 415 21.26 -17.48 -2.83
C PHE A 415 22.28 -17.45 -3.99
N ASN A 416 23.42 -18.10 -3.82
CA ASN A 416 24.47 -18.19 -4.83
C ASN A 416 23.98 -19.00 -6.05
N GLY A 417 24.17 -18.43 -7.25
CA GLY A 417 23.83 -19.11 -8.50
C GLY A 417 22.37 -19.03 -8.94
N ILE A 418 21.50 -18.34 -8.17
CA ILE A 418 20.10 -18.05 -8.59
C ILE A 418 20.05 -17.29 -9.91
N LEU A 419 21.01 -16.38 -10.08
CA LEU A 419 21.08 -15.49 -11.22
C LEU A 419 22.52 -15.35 -11.70
N ASP A 420 22.76 -15.65 -12.97
CA ASP A 420 24.01 -15.31 -13.62
C ASP A 420 23.99 -13.82 -13.99
N LEU A 421 24.70 -13.01 -13.19
CA LEU A 421 24.76 -11.56 -13.40
C LEU A 421 25.49 -11.20 -14.71
N GLY A 422 26.23 -12.14 -15.31
CA GLY A 422 26.94 -11.93 -16.56
C GLY A 422 27.99 -10.81 -16.46
N LYS A 423 28.16 -10.05 -17.55
CA LYS A 423 29.12 -8.94 -17.61
C LYS A 423 28.54 -7.68 -16.97
N THR A 424 29.42 -6.88 -16.37
CA THR A 424 29.11 -5.53 -15.86
C THR A 424 28.37 -4.71 -16.92
N PRO A 425 27.23 -4.07 -16.58
CA PRO A 425 26.53 -3.17 -17.48
C PRO A 425 27.45 -2.10 -18.09
N ALA A 426 27.34 -1.89 -19.41
CA ALA A 426 28.25 -1.01 -20.15
C ALA A 426 28.25 0.44 -19.64
N VAL A 427 27.10 0.93 -19.15
CA VAL A 427 26.98 2.27 -18.55
C VAL A 427 27.84 2.42 -17.30
N LEU A 428 27.90 1.39 -16.45
CA LEU A 428 28.78 1.42 -15.27
C LEU A 428 30.24 1.47 -15.70
N GLN A 429 30.61 0.61 -16.65
CA GLN A 429 31.99 0.54 -17.12
C GLN A 429 32.46 1.86 -17.76
N ALA A 430 31.63 2.47 -18.61
CA ALA A 430 31.98 3.70 -19.33
C ALA A 430 32.22 4.89 -18.40
N GLU A 431 31.44 5.04 -17.32
CA GLU A 431 31.60 6.13 -16.37
C GLU A 431 32.78 5.89 -15.42
N LEU A 432 32.98 4.65 -14.95
CA LEU A 432 34.12 4.30 -14.09
C LEU A 432 35.46 4.43 -14.83
N ASP A 433 35.48 4.09 -16.12
CA ASP A 433 36.67 4.26 -16.96
C ASP A 433 36.98 5.76 -17.16
N GLN A 434 35.97 6.62 -17.35
CA GLN A 434 36.16 8.07 -17.48
C GLN A 434 36.72 8.72 -16.21
N GLU A 435 36.23 8.35 -15.03
CA GLU A 435 36.74 8.85 -13.76
C GLU A 435 38.19 8.40 -13.53
N SER A 436 38.52 7.16 -13.88
CA SER A 436 39.88 6.61 -13.84
C SER A 436 40.85 7.39 -14.75
N HIS A 437 40.39 7.79 -15.93
CA HIS A 437 41.18 8.60 -16.87
C HIS A 437 41.39 10.04 -16.39
N LEU A 438 40.37 10.68 -15.79
CA LEU A 438 40.48 12.02 -15.22
C LEU A 438 41.38 12.06 -13.98
N GLY A 439 41.28 11.07 -13.09
CA GLY A 439 42.17 10.91 -11.93
C GLY A 439 43.63 10.64 -12.34
N GLY A 440 43.84 9.93 -13.44
CA GLY A 440 45.16 9.72 -14.05
C GLY A 440 45.77 10.98 -14.66
N GLN A 441 44.96 11.81 -15.34
CA GLN A 441 45.43 13.07 -15.92
C GLN A 441 45.78 14.13 -14.86
N SER A 442 45.01 14.24 -13.77
CA SER A 442 45.35 15.14 -12.65
C SER A 442 46.68 14.74 -12.00
N ARG A 443 46.95 13.44 -11.81
CA ARG A 443 48.25 12.98 -11.28
C ARG A 443 49.43 13.24 -12.21
N ILE A 444 49.23 13.28 -13.53
CA ILE A 444 50.31 13.57 -14.49
C ILE A 444 50.59 15.08 -14.54
N GLN A 445 49.58 15.94 -14.42
CA GLN A 445 49.76 17.40 -14.35
C GLN A 445 50.49 17.87 -13.08
N ASP A 446 50.31 17.16 -11.96
CA ASP A 446 51.05 17.42 -10.72
C ASP A 446 52.55 16.99 -10.80
N TYR A 447 52.91 16.10 -11.73
CA TYR A 447 54.32 15.74 -11.98
C TYR A 447 55.02 16.70 -12.98
N ASP A 448 54.28 17.33 -13.90
CA ASP A 448 54.84 18.25 -14.90
C ASP A 448 54.97 19.71 -14.43
N THR A 449 54.53 20.04 -13.22
CA THR A 449 54.70 21.39 -12.62
C THR A 449 55.96 21.55 -11.76
N HIS A 450 56.82 20.53 -11.72
CA HIS A 450 58.11 20.55 -10.99
C HIS A 450 59.35 20.21 -11.83
N ALA A 451 59.30 20.40 -13.16
CA ALA A 451 60.47 20.27 -14.04
C ALA A 451 61.11 21.63 -14.38
#